data_AF-A0A832PDT9-F1
#
_entry.id   AF-A0A832PDT9-F1
#
_cell.length_a   1.000
_cell.length_b   1.000
_cell.length_c   1.000
_cell.angle_alpha   90.00
_cell.angle_beta   90.00
_cell.angle_gamma   90.00
#
_symmetry.space_group_name_H-M   'P 1'
#
loop_
_entity.id
_entity.type
_entity.pdbx_description
1 polymer ?
#
loop_
_entity_poly.entity_id
_entity_poly.type
_entity_poly.pdbx_seq_one_letter_code
_entity_poly.pdbx_strand_id
1 'polypeptide(L)'
;MTDSEGRQIENPKLYEKTLKKIKILQKNLSRKKKGSKNYEKARIKLARAHEKLKNQRDDLQTLKILHQMIFICVENLNIKNMVRNRRLSKKIQDASWGKFLRHARLQS
;
A
#
# COMPACT_ATOMS: atom_id res chain seq x y z
N MET A 1 9.52 2.57 10.72
CA MET A 1 9.49 1.09 10.71
C MET A 1 9.41 0.69 9.26
N THR A 2 10.49 0.09 8.76
CA THR A 2 10.62 -0.37 7.37
C THR A 2 10.02 -1.76 7.30
N ASP A 3 9.16 -2.02 6.32
CA ASP A 3 8.74 -3.39 6.03
C ASP A 3 9.88 -4.12 5.32
N SER A 4 9.89 -5.45 5.34
CA SER A 4 11.01 -6.34 4.97
C SER A 4 11.51 -6.22 3.51
N GLU A 5 10.96 -5.27 2.74
CA GLU A 5 11.22 -5.00 1.32
C GLU A 5 11.84 -3.61 1.08
N GLY A 6 12.33 -2.91 2.12
CA GLY A 6 13.00 -1.62 1.96
C GLY A 6 12.07 -0.45 1.57
N ARG A 7 10.75 -0.68 1.53
CA ARG A 7 9.77 0.35 1.16
C ARG A 7 9.63 1.35 2.31
N GLN A 8 10.08 2.58 2.08
CA GLN A 8 9.73 3.70 2.95
C GLN A 8 8.21 3.85 2.90
N ILE A 9 7.54 3.49 4.00
CA ILE A 9 6.18 3.97 4.26
C ILE A 9 6.35 5.48 4.32
N GLU A 10 5.95 6.20 3.27
CA GLU A 10 6.30 7.61 3.09
C GLU A 10 5.63 8.54 4.10
N ASN A 11 4.83 8.04 5.05
CA ASN A 11 4.29 8.92 6.09
C ASN A 11 3.96 8.32 7.46
N PRO A 12 4.91 7.64 8.14
CA PRO A 12 4.66 7.10 9.48
C PRO A 12 4.40 8.25 10.45
N LYS A 13 5.07 9.40 10.24
CA LYS A 13 4.97 10.59 11.08
C LYS A 13 3.58 11.24 11.03
N LEU A 14 2.92 11.34 9.86
CA LEU A 14 1.58 11.94 9.78
C LEU A 14 0.52 11.02 10.35
N TYR A 15 0.66 9.71 10.14
CA TYR A 15 -0.23 8.69 10.71
C TYR A 15 -0.13 8.68 12.26
N GLU A 16 1.08 8.68 12.80
CA GLU A 16 1.31 8.78 14.26
C GLU A 16 0.79 10.09 14.85
N LYS A 17 0.96 11.22 14.14
CA LYS A 17 0.40 12.52 14.55
C LYS A 17 -1.14 12.46 14.63
N THR A 18 -1.80 11.85 13.65
CA THR A 18 -3.26 11.66 13.67
C THR A 18 -3.68 10.80 14.86
N LEU A 19 -2.99 9.68 15.12
CA LEU A 19 -3.29 8.81 16.27
C LEU A 19 -3.11 9.53 17.62
N LYS A 20 -2.02 10.28 17.79
CA LYS A 20 -1.80 11.11 18.99
C LYS A 20 -2.93 12.13 19.17
N LYS A 21 -3.37 12.77 18.09
CA LYS A 21 -4.48 13.72 18.11
C LYS A 21 -5.79 13.04 18.53
N ILE A 22 -6.08 11.85 18.03
CA ILE A 22 -7.27 11.06 18.43
C ILE A 22 -7.22 10.76 19.93
N LYS A 23 -6.08 10.33 20.47
CA LYS A 23 -5.92 10.05 21.92
C LYS A 23 -6.22 11.28 22.78
N ILE A 24 -5.73 12.45 22.37
CA ILE A 24 -6.01 13.72 23.06
C ILE A 24 -7.51 14.07 22.97
N LEU A 25 -8.11 13.93 21.78
CA LEU A 25 -9.53 14.23 21.58
C LEU A 25 -10.44 13.29 22.38
N GLN A 26 -10.11 12.00 22.48
CA GLN A 26 -10.83 11.06 23.34
C GLN A 26 -10.75 11.46 24.82
N LYS A 27 -9.56 11.81 25.32
CA LYS A 27 -9.37 12.29 26.70
C LYS A 27 -10.14 13.60 26.97
N ASN A 28 -10.20 14.49 25.99
CA ASN A 28 -10.97 15.73 26.09
C ASN A 28 -12.48 15.47 26.05
N LEU A 29 -12.94 14.49 25.27
CA LEU A 29 -14.34 14.10 25.19
C LEU A 29 -14.82 13.46 26.49
N SER A 30 -14.03 12.56 27.08
CA SER A 30 -14.40 11.86 28.32
C SER A 30 -14.54 12.80 29.52
N ARG A 31 -13.83 13.93 29.52
CA ARG A 31 -13.93 14.97 30.56
C ARG A 31 -15.16 15.88 30.40
N LYS A 32 -15.89 15.80 29.28
CA LYS A 32 -17.03 16.68 29.00
C LYS A 32 -18.34 16.03 29.44
N LYS A 33 -19.24 16.84 30.03
CA LYS A 33 -20.59 16.39 30.40
C LYS A 33 -21.36 15.92 29.16
N LYS A 34 -21.72 14.64 29.12
CA LYS A 34 -22.52 14.02 28.06
C LYS A 34 -23.82 14.81 27.87
N GLY A 35 -24.20 15.04 26.61
CA GLY A 35 -25.40 15.83 26.25
C GLY A 35 -25.21 17.35 26.26
N SER A 36 -24.09 17.88 26.75
CA SER A 36 -23.82 19.32 26.63
C SER A 36 -23.46 19.72 25.18
N LYS A 37 -23.75 20.97 24.79
CA LYS A 37 -23.32 21.53 23.48
C LYS A 37 -21.80 21.38 23.28
N ASN A 38 -21.03 21.49 24.36
CA ASN A 38 -19.57 21.36 24.34
C ASN A 38 -19.08 19.92 24.17
N TYR A 39 -19.86 18.93 24.62
CA TYR A 39 -19.63 17.51 24.36
C TYR A 39 -19.86 17.19 22.88
N GLU A 40 -20.97 17.66 22.31
CA GLU A 40 -21.28 17.40 20.90
C GLU A 40 -20.22 18.01 19.96
N LYS A 41 -19.78 19.25 20.23
CA LYS A 41 -18.65 19.86 19.50
C LYS A 41 -17.37 19.03 19.59
N ALA A 42 -17.10 18.39 20.72
CA ALA A 42 -15.90 17.55 20.88
C ALA A 42 -16.06 16.19 20.18
N ARG A 43 -17.26 15.61 20.20
CA ARG A 43 -17.59 14.36 19.51
C ARG A 43 -17.41 14.52 17.99
N ILE A 44 -17.91 15.61 17.42
CA ILE A 44 -17.73 15.92 15.98
C ILE A 44 -16.24 16.06 15.64
N LYS A 45 -15.46 16.74 16.48
CA LYS A 45 -13.99 16.86 16.28
C LYS A 45 -13.29 15.50 16.30
N LEU A 46 -13.70 14.60 17.21
CA LEU A 46 -13.19 13.24 17.28
C LEU A 46 -13.57 12.43 16.02
N ALA A 47 -14.82 12.52 15.57
CA ALA A 47 -15.30 11.85 14.36
C ALA A 47 -14.49 12.26 13.12
N ARG A 48 -14.28 13.57 12.91
CA ARG A 48 -13.43 14.09 11.82
C ARG A 48 -11.99 13.59 11.89
N ALA A 49 -11.44 13.39 13.10
CA ALA A 49 -10.09 12.84 13.25
C ALA A 49 -10.03 11.35 12.86
N HIS A 50 -11.08 10.57 13.17
CA HIS A 50 -11.20 9.18 12.73
C HIS A 50 -11.39 9.06 11.22
N GLU A 51 -12.20 9.93 10.61
CA GLU A 51 -12.36 10.01 9.16
C GLU A 51 -11.01 10.28 8.47
N LYS A 52 -10.24 11.25 8.97
CA LYS A 52 -8.89 11.51 8.48
C LYS A 52 -7.98 10.28 8.58
N LEU A 53 -8.05 9.54 9.69
CA LEU A 53 -7.26 8.32 9.87
C LEU A 53 -7.66 7.24 8.85
N LYS A 54 -8.95 7.09 8.57
CA LYS A 54 -9.46 6.15 7.57
C LYS A 54 -8.93 6.51 6.18
N ASN A 55 -9.09 7.77 5.76
CA ASN A 55 -8.60 8.23 4.46
C ASN A 55 -7.08 8.00 4.31
N GLN A 56 -6.30 8.27 5.36
CA GLN A 56 -4.86 7.98 5.36
C GLN A 56 -4.52 6.48 5.18
N ARG A 57 -5.38 5.57 5.66
CA ARG A 57 -5.19 4.12 5.46
C ARG A 57 -5.56 3.70 4.04
N ASP A 58 -6.66 4.22 3.53
CA ASP A 58 -7.15 3.92 2.18
C ASP A 58 -6.18 4.46 1.11
N ASP A 59 -5.61 5.65 1.33
CA ASP A 59 -4.56 6.24 0.48
C ASP A 59 -3.32 5.34 0.47
N LEU A 60 -2.86 4.86 1.63
CA LEU A 60 -1.70 3.97 1.71
C LEU A 60 -1.93 2.67 0.95
N GLN A 61 -3.14 2.10 1.04
CA GLN A 61 -3.50 0.89 0.30
C GLN A 61 -3.54 1.14 -1.21
N THR A 62 -4.12 2.26 -1.63
CA THR A 62 -4.19 2.66 -3.04
C THR A 62 -2.79 2.87 -3.62
N LEU A 63 -1.91 3.55 -2.90
CA LEU A 63 -0.51 3.74 -3.31
C LEU A 63 0.22 2.40 -3.47
N LYS A 64 0.01 1.44 -2.54
CA LYS A 64 0.60 0.10 -2.66
C LYS A 64 0.15 -0.62 -3.93
N ILE A 65 -1.15 -0.57 -4.24
CA ILE A 65 -1.72 -1.17 -5.46
C ILE A 65 -1.14 -0.49 -6.71
N LEU A 66 -1.09 0.83 -6.74
CA LEU A 66 -0.51 1.58 -7.85
C LEU A 66 0.97 1.22 -8.08
N HIS A 67 1.76 1.13 -7.01
CA HIS A 67 3.16 0.70 -7.12
C HIS A 67 3.29 -0.72 -7.68
N GLN A 68 2.44 -1.66 -7.25
CA GLN A 68 2.41 -3.02 -7.82
C GLN A 68 2.04 -3.01 -9.30
N MET A 69 1.03 -2.23 -9.68
CA MET A 69 0.62 -2.10 -11.08
C MET A 69 1.74 -1.49 -11.94
N ILE A 70 2.42 -0.45 -11.45
CA ILE A 70 3.57 0.16 -12.14
C ILE A 70 4.69 -0.86 -12.32
N PHE A 71 5.00 -1.62 -11.27
CA PHE A 71 6.03 -2.66 -11.33
C PHE A 71 5.71 -3.71 -12.40
N ILE A 72 4.47 -4.23 -12.41
CA ILE A 72 3.99 -5.18 -13.44
C ILE A 72 4.07 -4.56 -14.84
N CYS A 73 3.69 -3.29 -15.00
CA CYS A 73 3.77 -2.59 -16.29
C CYS A 73 5.22 -2.46 -16.78
N VAL A 74 6.16 -2.12 -15.89
CA VAL A 74 7.59 -2.01 -16.22
C VAL A 74 8.16 -3.38 -16.59
N GLU A 75 7.84 -4.44 -15.85
CA GLU A 75 8.25 -5.81 -16.20
C GLU A 75 7.71 -6.22 -17.57
N ASN A 76 6.43 -5.95 -17.84
CA ASN A 76 5.81 -6.26 -19.12
C ASN A 76 6.47 -5.50 -20.29
N LEU A 77 6.80 -4.23 -20.10
CA LEU A 77 7.54 -3.45 -21.10
C LEU A 77 8.95 -4.02 -21.32
N ASN A 78 9.62 -4.43 -20.25
CA ASN A 78 10.95 -5.02 -20.35
C ASN A 78 10.92 -6.35 -21.11
N ILE A 79 9.97 -7.25 -20.80
CA ILE A 79 9.77 -8.52 -21.54
C ILE A 79 9.49 -8.24 -23.02
N LYS A 80 8.59 -7.31 -23.33
CA LYS A 80 8.31 -6.90 -24.72
C LYS A 80 9.57 -6.40 -25.42
N ASN A 81 10.40 -5.61 -24.76
CA ASN A 81 11.67 -5.11 -25.31
C ASN A 81 12.68 -6.25 -25.54
N MET A 82 12.77 -7.22 -24.61
CA MET A 82 13.64 -8.39 -24.74
C MET A 82 13.19 -9.32 -25.89
N VAL A 83 11.88 -9.50 -26.08
CA VAL A 83 11.32 -10.29 -27.20
C VAL A 83 11.44 -9.55 -28.54
N ARG A 84 11.41 -8.22 -28.54
CA ARG A 84 11.62 -7.41 -29.76
C ARG A 84 13.07 -7.42 -30.23
N ASN A 85 14.03 -7.59 -29.32
CA ASN A 85 15.43 -7.75 -29.67
C ASN A 85 15.67 -9.13 -30.31
N ARG A 86 15.75 -9.18 -31.66
CA ARG A 86 15.87 -10.45 -32.42
C ARG A 86 17.01 -11.37 -31.97
N ARG A 87 18.13 -10.83 -31.45
CA ARG A 87 19.26 -11.65 -30.97
C ARG A 87 18.97 -12.31 -29.62
N LEU A 88 18.25 -11.61 -28.73
CA LEU A 88 17.92 -12.07 -27.38
C LEU A 88 16.63 -12.91 -27.36
N SER A 89 15.65 -12.55 -28.20
CA SER A 89 14.34 -13.19 -28.33
C SER A 89 14.43 -14.70 -28.58
N LYS A 90 15.28 -15.12 -29.52
CA LYS A 90 15.49 -16.55 -29.84
C LYS A 90 16.01 -17.35 -28.63
N LYS A 91 16.98 -16.79 -27.89
CA LYS A 91 17.54 -17.40 -26.68
C LYS A 91 16.53 -17.47 -25.53
N ILE A 92 15.67 -16.46 -25.38
CA ILE A 92 14.62 -16.43 -24.34
C ILE A 92 13.51 -17.44 -24.63
N GLN A 93 13.09 -17.57 -25.88
CA GLN A 93 12.10 -18.56 -26.30
C GLN A 93 12.61 -20.00 -26.07
N ASP A 94 13.84 -20.29 -26.51
CA ASP A 94 14.47 -21.60 -26.29
C ASP A 94 14.60 -21.93 -24.78
N ALA A 95 15.01 -20.95 -23.95
CA ALA A 95 15.13 -21.13 -22.50
C ALA A 95 13.78 -21.30 -21.79
N SER A 96 12.73 -20.61 -22.25
CA SER A 96 11.37 -20.74 -21.71
C SER A 96 10.78 -22.10 -22.03
N TRP A 97 10.96 -22.61 -23.25
CA TRP A 97 10.55 -23.97 -23.64
C TRP A 97 11.31 -25.04 -22.85
N GLY A 98 12.62 -24.85 -22.63
CA GLY A 98 13.42 -25.73 -21.78
C GLY A 98 12.97 -25.76 -20.31
N LYS A 99 12.61 -24.61 -19.72
CA LYS A 99 12.03 -24.54 -18.36
C LYS A 99 10.66 -25.20 -18.26
N PHE A 100 9.82 -25.04 -19.28
CA PHE A 100 8.49 -25.65 -19.35
C PHE A 100 8.58 -27.17 -19.45
N LEU A 101 9.39 -27.70 -20.36
CA LEU A 101 9.63 -29.15 -20.48
C LEU A 101 10.23 -29.75 -19.20
N ARG A 102 11.07 -29.00 -18.48
CA ARG A 102 11.61 -29.43 -17.19
C ARG A 102 10.54 -29.48 -16.09
N HIS A 103 9.64 -28.50 -16.02
CA HIS A 103 8.52 -28.54 -15.06
C HIS A 103 7.54 -29.67 -15.39
N ALA A 104 7.24 -29.88 -16.68
CA ALA A 104 6.37 -30.95 -17.13
C ALA A 104 6.91 -32.36 -16.81
N ARG A 105 8.25 -32.52 -16.77
CA ARG A 105 8.92 -33.77 -16.37
C ARG A 105 9.00 -34.01 -14.86
N LEU A 106 8.86 -32.97 -14.04
CA LEU A 106 8.95 -33.07 -12.58
C LEU A 106 7.60 -33.29 -11.90
N GLN A 107 6.51 -33.33 -12.68
CA GLN A 107 5.15 -33.63 -12.20
C GLN A 107 4.62 -34.99 -12.72
N SER A 108 5.51 -35.85 -13.22
CA SER A 108 5.25 -37.20 -13.71
C SER A 108 6.16 -38.19 -13.01
#